data_AF-A0A015LFE0-F1
#
_entry.id   AF-A0A015LFE0-F1
#
_cell.length_a   1.000
_cell.length_b   1.000
_cell.length_c   1.000
_cell.angle_alpha   90.00
_cell.angle_beta   90.00
_cell.angle_gamma   90.00
#
_symmetry.space_group_name_H-M   'P 1'
#
loop_
_entity.id
_entity.type
_entity.pdbx_description
1 polymer ?
#
loop_
_entity_poly.entity_id
_entity_poly.type
_entity_poly.pdbx_seq_one_letter_code
_entity_poly.pdbx_strand_id
1 'polypeptide(L)'
;MLSELEVLIIELEAKEKARRAELEARILKLEQDQAERETRCIQIAKEILNEEPIIEYRPPFLDGLELDAFFQKYRIALEVQGAQHRFHSTSWYKDVKKLEDVVNSDRQKRCICLDSGIFLIEVWYDQNPKIVIPERIRKIKEFVCLVSKNFDTIVL
;
A
#
# COMPACT_ATOMS: atom_id res chain seq x y z
N MET A 1 14.74 50.75 -20.00
CA MET A 1 13.37 50.35 -19.62
C MET A 1 13.20 48.93 -20.11
N LEU A 2 12.83 48.00 -19.23
CA LEU A 2 12.39 46.68 -19.67
C LEU A 2 11.17 46.86 -20.56
N SER A 3 11.09 46.10 -21.65
CA SER A 3 9.92 46.09 -22.50
C SER A 3 8.72 45.48 -21.76
N GLU A 4 7.50 45.88 -22.12
CA GLU A 4 6.27 45.31 -21.52
C GLU A 4 6.25 43.77 -21.63
N LEU A 5 6.86 43.22 -22.69
CA LEU A 5 7.00 41.78 -22.89
C LEU A 5 7.93 41.11 -21.86
N GLU A 6 9.07 41.74 -21.53
CA GLU A 6 10.01 41.21 -20.53
C GLU A 6 9.38 41.19 -19.13
N VAL A 7 8.57 42.21 -18.80
CA VAL A 7 7.85 42.26 -17.52
C VAL A 7 6.83 41.12 -17.43
N LEU A 8 6.06 40.87 -18.50
CA LEU A 8 5.08 39.78 -18.55
C LEU A 8 5.74 38.39 -18.43
N ILE A 9 6.90 38.18 -19.05
CA ILE A 9 7.65 36.91 -18.94
C ILE A 9 8.07 36.66 -17.49
N ILE A 10 8.64 37.68 -16.83
CA ILE A 10 9.07 37.58 -15.42
C ILE A 10 7.88 37.24 -14.51
N GLU A 11 6.73 37.88 -14.73
CA GLU A 11 5.52 37.59 -13.95
C GLU A 11 4.99 36.16 -14.18
N LEU A 12 5.04 35.66 -15.42
CA LEU A 12 4.63 34.29 -15.75
C LEU A 12 5.57 33.26 -15.11
N GLU A 13 6.89 33.46 -15.19
CA GLU A 13 7.88 32.60 -14.55
C GLU A 13 7.70 32.56 -13.03
N ALA A 14 7.44 33.72 -12.40
CA ALA A 14 7.15 33.81 -10.98
C ALA A 14 5.87 33.03 -10.59
N LYS A 15 4.79 33.16 -11.38
CA LYS A 15 3.54 32.40 -11.17
C LYS A 15 3.73 30.90 -11.36
N GLU A 16 4.50 30.48 -12.36
CA GLU A 16 4.79 29.06 -12.58
C GLU A 16 5.60 28.48 -11.43
N LYS A 17 6.64 29.19 -10.98
CA LYS A 17 7.45 28.80 -9.82
C LYS A 17 6.61 28.67 -8.55
N ALA A 18 5.70 29.62 -8.30
CA ALA A 18 4.79 29.56 -7.17
C ALA A 18 3.85 28.33 -7.23
N ARG A 19 3.28 28.03 -8.41
CA ARG A 19 2.43 26.84 -8.61
C ARG A 19 3.20 25.54 -8.41
N ARG A 20 4.45 25.46 -8.90
CA ARG A 20 5.32 24.29 -8.71
C ARG A 20 5.60 24.07 -7.23
N ALA A 21 5.98 25.12 -6.49
CA ALA A 21 6.22 25.04 -5.06
C ALA A 21 4.99 24.61 -4.26
N GLU A 22 3.80 25.11 -4.62
CA GLU A 22 2.54 24.67 -3.99
C GLU A 22 2.26 23.18 -4.26
N LEU A 23 2.50 22.72 -5.48
CA LEU A 23 2.30 21.32 -5.84
C LEU A 23 3.29 20.40 -5.11
N GLU A 24 4.57 20.78 -5.03
CA GLU A 24 5.60 20.05 -4.29
C GLU A 24 5.25 19.93 -2.80
N ALA A 25 4.78 21.03 -2.18
CA ALA A 25 4.34 21.00 -0.78
C ALA A 25 3.14 20.05 -0.55
N ARG A 26 2.20 19.98 -1.51
CA ARG A 26 1.08 19.05 -1.45
C ARG A 26 1.53 17.59 -1.60
N ILE A 27 2.47 17.32 -2.50
CA ILE A 27 3.04 15.97 -2.69
C ILE A 27 3.73 15.52 -1.41
N LEU A 28 4.60 16.35 -0.83
CA LEU A 28 5.30 16.03 0.41
C LEU A 28 4.34 15.69 1.55
N LYS A 29 3.24 16.46 1.67
CA LYS A 29 2.22 16.18 2.67
C LYS A 29 1.53 14.84 2.46
N LEU A 30 1.22 14.50 1.20
CA LEU A 30 0.60 13.21 0.86
C LEU A 30 1.53 12.03 1.17
N GLU A 31 2.84 12.17 0.90
CA GLU A 31 3.85 11.15 1.23
C GLU A 31 3.95 10.97 2.75
N GLN A 32 3.94 12.05 3.52
CA GLN A 32 3.93 12.00 4.99
C GLN A 32 2.67 11.31 5.53
N ASP A 33 1.49 11.68 5.03
CA ASP A 33 0.21 11.08 5.44
C ASP A 33 0.17 9.57 5.11
N GLN A 34 0.76 9.16 3.99
CA GLN A 34 0.87 7.75 3.59
C GLN A 34 1.82 6.97 4.51
N ALA A 35 3.02 7.50 4.78
CA ALA A 35 3.99 6.86 5.67
C ALA A 35 3.47 6.73 7.11
N GLU A 36 2.76 7.74 7.62
CA GLU A 36 2.10 7.68 8.93
C GLU A 36 1.04 6.58 8.96
N ARG A 37 0.27 6.45 7.87
CA ARG A 37 -0.75 5.42 7.75
C ARG A 37 -0.17 4.01 7.71
N GLU A 38 0.90 3.81 6.93
CA GLU A 38 1.65 2.54 6.88
C GLU A 38 2.10 2.12 8.27
N THR A 39 2.82 3.01 8.96
CA THR A 39 3.30 2.81 10.32
C THR A 39 2.16 2.42 11.27
N ARG A 40 1.02 3.11 11.16
CA ARG A 40 -0.15 2.84 11.99
C ARG A 40 -0.78 1.46 11.71
N CYS A 41 -0.87 1.06 10.45
CA CYS A 41 -1.41 -0.25 10.07
C CYS A 41 -0.52 -1.38 10.60
N ILE A 42 0.79 -1.23 10.43
CA ILE A 42 1.80 -2.19 10.90
C ILE A 42 1.72 -2.34 12.42
N GLN A 43 1.64 -1.22 13.16
CA GLN A 43 1.53 -1.25 14.62
C GLN A 43 0.27 -1.98 15.11
N ILE A 44 -0.88 -1.73 14.47
CA ILE A 44 -2.13 -2.44 14.81
C ILE A 44 -1.99 -3.95 14.58
N ALA A 45 -1.43 -4.36 13.43
CA ALA A 45 -1.24 -5.78 13.13
C ALA A 45 -0.26 -6.44 14.11
N LYS A 46 0.85 -5.76 14.44
CA LYS A 46 1.83 -6.18 15.44
C LYS A 46 1.21 -6.43 16.80
N GLU A 47 0.37 -5.52 17.29
CA GLU A 47 -0.32 -5.67 18.59
C GLU A 47 -1.29 -6.87 18.60
N ILE A 48 -2.03 -7.08 17.51
CA ILE A 48 -3.03 -8.17 17.41
C ILE A 48 -2.37 -9.55 17.25
N LEU A 49 -1.25 -9.60 16.52
CA LEU A 49 -0.50 -10.83 16.28
C LEU A 49 0.52 -11.12 17.38
N ASN A 50 0.89 -10.11 18.17
CA ASN A 50 1.94 -10.17 19.17
C ASN A 50 3.25 -10.73 18.56
N GLU A 51 3.63 -10.17 17.41
CA GLU A 51 4.77 -10.57 16.60
C GLU A 51 5.40 -9.33 15.95
N GLU A 52 6.73 -9.27 15.94
CA GLU A 52 7.47 -8.24 15.18
C GLU A 52 7.47 -8.60 13.69
N PRO A 53 7.02 -7.69 12.81
CA PRO A 53 7.06 -7.93 11.37
C PRO A 53 8.45 -7.72 10.78
N ILE A 54 8.71 -8.36 9.65
CA ILE A 54 9.76 -7.96 8.72
C ILE A 54 9.18 -6.84 7.85
N ILE A 55 9.73 -5.63 7.98
CA ILE A 55 9.33 -4.44 7.19
C ILE A 55 10.01 -4.50 5.82
N GLU A 56 9.34 -4.00 4.77
CA GLU A 56 9.89 -3.92 3.40
C GLU A 56 10.41 -5.30 2.92
N TYR A 57 9.58 -6.32 3.09
CA TYR A 57 9.98 -7.70 2.85
C TYR A 57 10.05 -8.02 1.36
N ARG A 58 11.27 -8.26 0.86
CA ARG A 58 11.57 -8.62 -0.54
C ARG A 58 12.18 -10.03 -0.68
N PRO A 59 11.42 -11.11 -0.43
CA PRO A 59 11.92 -12.46 -0.60
C PRO A 59 12.14 -12.83 -2.07
N PRO A 60 13.06 -13.78 -2.37
CA PRO A 60 13.31 -14.23 -3.75
C PRO A 60 12.06 -14.75 -4.48
N PHE A 61 11.11 -15.35 -3.77
CA PHE A 61 9.88 -15.88 -4.38
C PHE A 61 8.90 -14.80 -4.84
N LEU A 62 9.06 -13.54 -4.40
CA LEU A 62 8.25 -12.41 -4.85
C LEU A 62 8.74 -11.80 -6.18
N ASP A 63 9.76 -12.37 -6.82
CA ASP A 63 10.22 -11.94 -8.15
C ASP A 63 10.55 -10.43 -8.22
N GLY A 64 11.21 -9.93 -7.17
CA GLY A 64 11.58 -8.52 -7.04
C GLY A 64 10.48 -7.60 -6.47
N LEU A 65 9.28 -8.12 -6.21
CA LEU A 65 8.21 -7.39 -5.52
C LEU A 65 8.50 -7.30 -4.01
N GLU A 66 7.87 -6.32 -3.36
CA GLU A 66 7.99 -6.01 -1.92
C GLU A 66 6.63 -6.13 -1.22
N LEU A 67 6.65 -6.49 0.05
CA LEU A 67 5.52 -6.36 0.98
C LEU A 67 5.87 -5.36 2.08
N ASP A 68 4.94 -4.48 2.46
CA ASP A 68 5.20 -3.47 3.50
C ASP A 68 5.58 -4.10 4.85
N ALA A 69 4.86 -5.15 5.24
CA ALA A 69 5.16 -5.92 6.44
C ALA A 69 4.79 -7.41 6.31
N PHE A 70 5.63 -8.27 6.85
CA PHE A 70 5.40 -9.72 6.88
C PHE A 70 5.55 -10.31 8.29
N PHE A 71 4.52 -11.01 8.74
CA PHE A 71 4.42 -11.71 10.02
C PHE A 71 4.63 -13.21 9.78
N GLN A 72 5.85 -13.67 10.02
CA GLN A 72 6.33 -14.99 9.62
C GLN A 72 5.56 -16.13 10.29
N LYS A 73 5.30 -16.03 11.60
CA LYS A 73 4.64 -17.07 12.39
C LYS A 73 3.22 -17.34 11.89
N TYR A 74 2.48 -16.30 11.52
CA TYR A 74 1.12 -16.42 11.03
C TYR A 74 1.01 -16.53 9.51
N ARG A 75 2.14 -16.41 8.79
CA ARG A 75 2.17 -16.32 7.31
C ARG A 75 1.25 -15.22 6.80
N ILE A 76 1.23 -14.06 7.47
CA ILE A 76 0.40 -12.92 7.10
C ILE A 76 1.29 -11.84 6.49
N ALA A 77 0.91 -11.34 5.33
CA ALA A 77 1.47 -10.15 4.72
C ALA A 77 0.50 -8.98 4.84
N LEU A 78 1.00 -7.77 5.05
CA LEU A 78 0.24 -6.53 5.12
C LEU A 78 0.70 -5.59 4.01
N GLU A 79 -0.26 -4.99 3.31
CA GLU A 79 -0.07 -4.03 2.21
C GLU A 79 -1.01 -2.84 2.42
N VAL A 80 -0.47 -1.63 2.45
CA VAL A 80 -1.21 -0.38 2.69
C VAL A 80 -1.32 0.41 1.40
N GLN A 81 -2.50 0.32 0.80
CA GLN A 81 -2.76 0.81 -0.54
C GLN A 81 -3.14 2.29 -0.51
N GLY A 82 -2.30 3.14 -1.10
CA GLY A 82 -2.52 4.58 -1.22
C GLY A 82 -3.68 4.94 -2.16
N ALA A 83 -4.14 6.19 -2.10
CA ALA A 83 -5.23 6.69 -2.94
C ALA A 83 -4.91 6.59 -4.45
N GLN A 84 -3.64 6.68 -4.83
CA GLN A 84 -3.19 6.51 -6.21
C GLN A 84 -3.57 5.14 -6.82
N HIS A 85 -3.75 4.10 -6.00
CA HIS A 85 -4.15 2.78 -6.50
C HIS A 85 -5.64 2.70 -6.86
N ARG A 86 -6.48 3.62 -6.36
CA ARG A 86 -7.94 3.60 -6.59
C ARG A 86 -8.40 4.63 -7.60
N PHE A 87 -7.74 5.79 -7.70
CA PHE A 87 -8.05 6.79 -8.70
C PHE A 87 -7.46 6.41 -10.06
N HIS A 88 -8.12 5.43 -10.70
CA HIS A 88 -7.81 4.86 -12.02
C HIS A 88 -7.96 5.86 -13.19
N SER A 89 -8.39 7.09 -12.93
CA SER A 89 -8.56 8.12 -13.95
C SER A 89 -8.66 9.48 -13.28
N THR A 90 -7.58 10.27 -13.30
CA THR A 90 -7.60 11.73 -13.51
C THR A 90 -6.21 12.29 -13.19
N SER A 91 -5.54 12.81 -14.23
CA SER A 91 -4.40 13.74 -14.20
C SER A 91 -3.07 13.38 -13.51
N TRP A 92 -2.94 12.31 -12.72
CA TRP A 92 -1.67 11.99 -12.03
C TRP A 92 -0.68 11.16 -12.86
N TYR A 93 -1.17 10.19 -13.65
CA TYR A 93 -0.35 9.45 -14.60
C TYR A 93 -0.49 10.07 -15.99
N LYS A 94 0.62 10.56 -16.55
CA LYS A 94 0.69 10.96 -17.97
C LYS A 94 0.64 9.77 -18.93
N ASP A 95 0.88 8.55 -18.43
CA ASP A 95 1.03 7.32 -19.23
C ASP A 95 0.15 6.18 -18.72
N VAL A 96 -0.69 5.66 -19.61
CA VAL A 96 -1.52 4.45 -19.39
C VAL A 96 -0.68 3.22 -19.05
N LYS A 97 0.55 3.14 -19.58
CA LYS A 97 1.45 2.00 -19.36
C LYS A 97 1.87 1.85 -17.89
N LYS A 98 2.17 2.97 -17.21
CA LYS A 98 2.51 2.96 -15.78
C LYS A 98 1.34 2.51 -14.90
N LEU A 99 0.11 2.74 -15.35
CA LEU A 99 -1.09 2.29 -14.66
C LEU A 99 -1.28 0.78 -14.79
N GLU A 100 -1.11 0.22 -16.00
CA GLU A 100 -1.14 -1.23 -16.23
C GLU A 100 -0.08 -1.96 -15.42
N ASP A 101 1.13 -1.39 -15.32
CA ASP A 101 2.23 -1.98 -14.55
C ASP A 101 1.88 -2.11 -13.05
N VAL A 102 1.23 -1.09 -12.46
CA VAL A 102 0.79 -1.13 -11.04
C VAL A 102 -0.29 -2.20 -10.83
N VAL A 103 -1.31 -2.23 -11.68
CA VAL A 103 -2.41 -3.20 -11.57
C VAL A 103 -1.89 -4.64 -11.75
N ASN A 104 -0.97 -4.84 -12.70
CA ASN A 104 -0.35 -6.13 -12.93
C ASN A 104 0.52 -6.56 -11.75
N SER A 105 1.26 -5.61 -11.15
CA SER A 105 2.09 -5.86 -9.97
C SER A 105 1.25 -6.26 -8.75
N ASP A 106 0.16 -5.55 -8.46
CA ASP A 106 -0.76 -5.88 -7.36
C ASP A 106 -1.41 -7.25 -7.57
N ARG A 107 -1.80 -7.56 -8.82
CA ARG A 107 -2.34 -8.87 -9.18
C ARG A 107 -1.29 -9.97 -9.00
N GLN A 108 -0.05 -9.74 -9.43
CA GLN A 108 1.05 -10.68 -9.29
C GLN A 108 1.36 -10.95 -7.81
N LYS A 109 1.41 -9.90 -6.96
CA LYS A 109 1.55 -10.05 -5.50
C LYS A 109 0.48 -10.97 -4.92
N ARG A 110 -0.81 -10.73 -5.24
CA ARG A 110 -1.92 -11.56 -4.77
C ARG A 110 -1.76 -13.03 -5.18
N CYS A 111 -1.41 -13.29 -6.44
CA CYS A 111 -1.18 -14.65 -6.94
C CYS A 111 -0.01 -15.33 -6.20
N ILE A 112 1.16 -14.69 -6.15
CA ILE A 112 2.34 -15.28 -5.51
C ILE A 112 2.11 -15.53 -4.02
N CYS A 113 1.48 -14.59 -3.30
CA CYS A 113 1.14 -14.78 -1.90
C CYS A 113 0.22 -15.98 -1.71
N LEU A 114 -0.82 -16.12 -2.53
CA LEU A 114 -1.74 -17.24 -2.46
C LEU A 114 -1.03 -18.58 -2.71
N ASP A 115 -0.22 -18.66 -3.77
CA ASP A 115 0.53 -19.87 -4.13
C ASP A 115 1.56 -20.24 -3.07
N SER A 116 2.10 -19.24 -2.37
CA SER A 116 3.04 -19.42 -1.27
C SER A 116 2.34 -19.74 0.07
N GLY A 117 1.00 -19.80 0.13
CA GLY A 117 0.26 -19.99 1.38
C GLY A 117 0.44 -18.82 2.36
N ILE A 118 0.52 -17.60 1.84
CA ILE A 118 0.60 -16.34 2.59
C ILE A 118 -0.77 -15.66 2.53
N PHE A 119 -1.32 -15.31 3.69
CA PHE A 119 -2.53 -14.52 3.79
C PHE A 119 -2.20 -13.04 3.59
N LEU A 120 -2.59 -12.48 2.44
CA LEU A 120 -2.38 -11.07 2.13
C LEU A 120 -3.52 -10.19 2.66
N ILE A 121 -3.20 -9.21 3.48
CA ILE A 121 -4.13 -8.20 4.02
C ILE A 121 -3.85 -6.86 3.36
N GLU A 122 -4.70 -6.49 2.40
CA GLU A 122 -4.66 -5.16 1.78
C GLU A 122 -5.55 -4.16 2.52
N VAL A 123 -4.98 -3.04 2.99
CA VAL A 123 -5.68 -1.96 3.68
C VAL A 123 -5.69 -0.72 2.80
N TRP A 124 -6.87 -0.34 2.30
CA TRP A 124 -7.03 0.81 1.41
C TRP A 124 -7.05 2.13 2.17
N TYR A 125 -6.60 3.23 1.55
CA TYR A 125 -6.53 4.57 2.14
C TYR A 125 -7.85 5.07 2.76
N ASP A 126 -9.01 4.68 2.20
CA ASP A 126 -10.34 5.09 2.64
C ASP A 126 -10.92 4.20 3.75
N GLN A 127 -10.25 3.11 4.07
CA GLN A 127 -10.69 2.18 5.11
C GLN A 127 -10.23 2.61 6.50
N ASN A 128 -10.93 2.17 7.54
CA ASN A 128 -10.44 2.34 8.90
C ASN A 128 -9.55 1.14 9.29
N PRO A 129 -8.23 1.31 9.48
CA PRO A 129 -7.33 0.20 9.79
C PRO A 129 -7.66 -0.48 11.12
N LYS A 130 -8.24 0.27 12.08
CA LYS A 130 -8.70 -0.27 13.37
C LYS A 130 -9.90 -1.21 13.26
N ILE A 131 -10.55 -1.28 12.10
CA ILE A 131 -11.66 -2.18 11.83
C ILE A 131 -11.18 -3.29 10.89
N VAL A 132 -10.62 -2.90 9.74
CA VAL A 132 -10.27 -3.85 8.67
C VAL A 132 -9.20 -4.86 9.09
N ILE A 133 -8.15 -4.42 9.79
CA ILE A 133 -7.05 -5.30 10.19
C ILE A 133 -7.52 -6.35 11.21
N PRO A 134 -8.16 -5.99 12.35
CA PRO A 134 -8.67 -6.99 13.27
C PRO A 134 -9.67 -7.96 12.64
N GLU A 135 -10.61 -7.45 11.82
CA GLU A 135 -11.62 -8.30 11.19
C GLU A 135 -10.99 -9.34 10.25
N ARG A 136 -10.00 -8.94 9.45
CA ARG A 136 -9.32 -9.85 8.52
C ARG A 136 -8.47 -10.87 9.26
N ILE A 137 -7.71 -10.45 10.27
CA ILE A 137 -6.93 -11.38 11.10
C ILE A 137 -7.86 -12.38 11.80
N ARG A 138 -9.00 -11.94 12.34
CA ARG A 138 -9.99 -12.83 12.96
C ARG A 138 -10.48 -13.89 11.97
N LYS A 139 -10.88 -13.49 10.76
CA LYS A 139 -11.33 -14.41 9.72
C LYS A 139 -10.25 -15.44 9.35
N ILE A 140 -9.00 -15.02 9.24
CA ILE A 140 -7.87 -15.92 8.97
C ILE A 140 -7.71 -16.94 10.11
N LYS A 141 -7.72 -16.48 11.37
CA LYS A 141 -7.61 -17.38 12.54
C LYS A 141 -8.77 -18.39 12.59
N GLU A 142 -9.99 -17.95 12.29
CA GLU A 142 -11.18 -18.82 12.22
C GLU A 142 -11.06 -19.86 11.12
N PHE A 143 -10.62 -19.45 9.92
CA PHE A 143 -10.38 -20.36 8.80
C PHE A 143 -9.34 -21.42 9.15
N VAL A 144 -8.19 -21.01 9.69
CA VAL A 144 -7.12 -21.94 10.09
C VAL A 144 -7.64 -22.93 11.15
N CYS A 145 -8.37 -22.45 12.16
CA CYS A 145 -8.95 -23.30 13.21
C CYS A 145 -9.95 -24.33 12.65
N LEU A 146 -10.81 -23.91 11.72
CA LEU A 146 -11.78 -24.79 11.07
C LEU A 146 -11.08 -25.90 10.27
N VAL A 147 -10.08 -25.52 9.49
CA VAL A 147 -9.30 -26.46 8.68
C VAL A 147 -8.58 -27.48 9.57
N SER A 148 -7.94 -27.05 10.66
CA SER A 148 -7.27 -27.97 11.61
C SER A 148 -8.24 -28.99 12.21
N LYS A 149 -9.42 -28.56 12.67
CA LYS A 149 -10.43 -29.47 13.26
C LYS A 149 -10.94 -30.51 12.28
N ASN A 150 -11.11 -30.14 11.01
CA ASN A 150 -11.56 -31.08 9.98
C ASN A 150 -10.49 -32.15 9.69
N PHE A 151 -9.20 -31.81 9.76
CA PHE A 151 -8.13 -32.79 9.62
C PHE A 151 -8.07 -33.75 10.83
N ASP A 152 -8.26 -33.24 12.05
CA ASP A 152 -8.30 -34.09 13.26
C ASP A 152 -9.46 -35.10 13.22
N THR A 153 -10.52 -34.80 12.48
CA THR A 153 -11.73 -35.66 12.37
C THR A 153 -11.61 -36.75 11.29
N ILE A 154 -10.69 -36.60 10.33
CA ILE A 154 -10.54 -37.54 9.18
C ILE A 154 -9.53 -38.66 9.48
N VAL A 155 -8.75 -38.57 10.57
CA VAL A 155 -7.75 -39.57 10.99
C VAL A 155 -8.31 -40.58 12.01
N LEU A 156 -9.62 -40.88 11.97
CA LEU A 156 -10.26 -41.93 12.78
C LEU A 156 -10.93 -42.99 11.90
#